data_AF-A0AAD5T5N1-F1
#
_entry.id   AF-A0AAD5T5N1-F1
#
_cell.length_a   1.000
_cell.length_b   1.000
_cell.length_c   1.000
_cell.angle_alpha   90.00
_cell.angle_beta   90.00
_cell.angle_gamma   90.00
#
_symmetry.space_group_name_H-M   'P 1'
#
loop_
_entity.id
_entity.type
_entity.pdbx_description
1 polymer ?
#
loop_
_entity_poly.entity_id
_entity_poly.type
_entity_poly.pdbx_seq_one_letter_code
_entity_poly.pdbx_strand_id
1 'polypeptide(L)'
;MLATISFLAALVVTEASATISASAVRGSYWAATTDSGGCSLPIAKYSSTHSAVALGDQTALGTLSFQHYYCGQIVSINCGHGAVTAIVASTCNIGGHDCGVDMIAPTWNAATNSASPGLTTCSVALTTENPIALTTAAVCYYRPNSEFTNQYFKILGVLNTGGRLVSGATVRSSAGFVSSGNWYQFAAGGIPFKSTNSVVFTYTDGTKSTFALSACVQPT
;
A
#
# COMPACT_ATOMS: atom_id res chain seq x y z
N MET A 1 -25.03 -37.33 44.87
CA MET A 1 -24.19 -36.20 44.41
C MET A 1 -24.47 -35.98 42.93
N LEU A 2 -25.26 -34.97 42.56
CA LEU A 2 -25.42 -34.55 41.17
C LEU A 2 -24.44 -33.40 40.91
N ALA A 3 -23.55 -33.57 39.94
CA ALA A 3 -22.67 -32.51 39.47
C ALA A 3 -23.34 -31.79 38.30
N THR A 4 -23.71 -30.53 38.51
CA THR A 4 -24.23 -29.64 37.47
C THR A 4 -23.05 -29.11 36.65
N ILE A 5 -22.92 -29.56 35.40
CA ILE A 5 -21.94 -29.02 34.46
C ILE A 5 -22.55 -27.78 33.82
N SER A 6 -22.01 -26.61 34.17
CA SER A 6 -22.38 -25.33 33.54
C SER A 6 -21.52 -25.14 32.30
N PHE A 7 -22.15 -25.17 31.12
CA PHE A 7 -21.50 -24.81 29.86
C PHE A 7 -21.55 -23.29 29.71
N LEU A 8 -20.40 -22.62 29.88
CA LEU A 8 -20.23 -21.23 29.44
C LEU A 8 -20.18 -21.23 27.89
N ALA A 9 -21.20 -20.67 27.26
CA ALA A 9 -21.14 -20.34 25.84
C ALA A 9 -20.20 -19.15 25.66
N ALA A 10 -19.04 -19.37 25.04
CA ALA A 10 -18.15 -18.28 24.63
C ALA A 10 -18.79 -17.56 23.43
N LEU A 11 -19.19 -16.31 23.64
CA LEU A 11 -19.61 -15.41 22.57
C LEU A 11 -18.38 -15.06 21.73
N VAL A 12 -18.29 -15.62 20.52
CA VAL A 12 -17.30 -15.20 19.53
C VAL A 12 -17.79 -13.89 18.92
N VAL A 13 -17.26 -12.77 19.40
CA VAL A 13 -17.45 -11.46 18.75
C VAL A 13 -16.50 -11.42 17.56
N THR A 14 -17.03 -11.63 16.35
CA THR A 14 -16.30 -11.32 15.12
C THR A 14 -16.34 -9.80 14.93
N GLU A 15 -15.26 -9.11 15.27
CA GLU A 15 -15.09 -7.70 14.89
C GLU A 15 -15.05 -7.61 13.37
N ALA A 16 -16.08 -7.05 12.76
CA ALA A 16 -16.04 -6.67 11.36
C ALA A 16 -14.97 -5.58 11.21
N SER A 17 -13.87 -5.87 10.51
CA SER A 17 -12.86 -4.86 10.19
C SER A 17 -13.54 -3.71 9.44
N ALA A 18 -13.50 -2.51 10.00
CA ALA A 18 -14.09 -1.34 9.37
C ALA A 18 -13.39 -1.07 8.03
N THR A 19 -14.15 -1.07 6.94
CA THR A 19 -13.63 -0.74 5.61
C THR A 19 -13.20 0.73 5.58
N ILE A 20 -11.92 0.98 5.32
CA ILE A 20 -11.40 2.34 5.19
C ILE A 20 -11.90 2.90 3.85
N SER A 21 -12.83 3.86 3.91
CA SER A 21 -13.48 4.45 2.73
C SER A 21 -13.82 5.92 2.91
N ALA A 22 -13.99 6.61 1.79
CA ALA A 22 -14.28 8.02 1.70
C ALA A 22 -15.24 8.30 0.54
N SER A 23 -16.03 9.36 0.68
CA SER A 23 -16.96 9.86 -0.35
C SER A 23 -16.79 11.36 -0.51
N ALA A 24 -17.35 11.94 -1.58
CA ALA A 24 -17.16 13.35 -1.92
C ALA A 24 -15.67 13.72 -2.12
N VAL A 25 -14.87 12.75 -2.55
CA VAL A 25 -13.46 12.90 -2.86
C VAL A 25 -13.35 13.56 -4.23
N ARG A 26 -12.53 14.60 -4.36
CA ARG A 26 -12.26 15.24 -5.65
C ARG A 26 -11.40 14.30 -6.48
N GLY A 27 -11.92 13.91 -7.64
CA GLY A 27 -11.21 13.17 -8.67
C GLY A 27 -10.69 14.12 -9.75
N SER A 28 -9.44 13.95 -10.15
CA SER A 28 -8.82 14.66 -11.29
C SER A 28 -8.04 13.71 -12.19
N TYR A 29 -7.45 14.25 -13.25
CA TYR A 29 -6.62 13.55 -14.22
C TYR A 29 -5.26 14.22 -14.36
N TRP A 30 -4.15 13.47 -14.30
CA TRP A 30 -2.79 14.02 -14.34
C TRP A 30 -2.00 13.67 -15.61
N ALA A 31 -2.13 12.44 -16.13
CA ALA A 31 -1.32 11.99 -17.27
C ALA A 31 -1.92 10.82 -18.04
N ALA A 32 -1.41 10.60 -19.25
CA ALA A 32 -1.80 9.48 -20.09
C ALA A 32 -1.38 8.12 -19.49
N THR A 33 -0.22 8.06 -18.86
CA THR A 33 0.36 6.85 -18.27
C THR A 33 1.02 7.16 -16.94
N THR A 34 1.23 6.14 -16.11
CA THR A 34 2.02 6.28 -14.88
C THR A 34 3.50 6.26 -15.21
N ASP A 35 4.29 7.05 -14.49
CA ASP A 35 5.73 6.87 -14.38
C ASP A 35 6.05 6.01 -13.13
N SER A 36 7.32 5.97 -12.71
CA SER A 36 7.71 5.32 -11.44
C SER A 36 7.05 5.92 -10.20
N GLY A 37 6.46 7.12 -10.35
CA GLY A 37 5.67 7.83 -9.37
C GLY A 37 6.41 8.26 -8.12
N GLY A 38 5.73 9.05 -7.28
CA GLY A 38 6.20 9.42 -5.95
C GLY A 38 6.40 8.22 -5.02
N CYS A 39 5.80 7.07 -5.33
CA CYS A 39 5.94 5.85 -4.54
C CYS A 39 7.13 4.97 -4.94
N SER A 40 7.86 5.26 -6.04
CA SER A 40 9.02 4.47 -6.48
C SER A 40 8.73 2.96 -6.56
N LEU A 41 7.69 2.60 -7.29
CA LEU A 41 7.08 1.28 -7.30
C LEU A 41 7.75 0.32 -8.34
N PRO A 42 8.01 -0.97 -8.05
CA PRO A 42 8.55 -1.92 -9.03
C PRO A 42 7.59 -2.24 -10.20
N ILE A 43 7.80 -1.62 -11.37
CA ILE A 43 6.83 -1.62 -12.50
C ILE A 43 6.69 -2.99 -13.19
N ALA A 44 7.77 -3.79 -13.28
CA ALA A 44 7.82 -4.98 -14.14
C ALA A 44 6.97 -6.19 -13.69
N LYS A 45 6.27 -6.13 -12.55
CA LYS A 45 5.61 -7.30 -11.93
C LYS A 45 4.17 -7.07 -11.48
N TYR A 46 3.56 -5.94 -11.83
CA TYR A 46 2.16 -5.69 -11.47
C TYR A 46 1.20 -6.50 -12.31
N SER A 47 0.08 -6.88 -11.71
CA SER A 47 -1.05 -7.36 -12.49
C SER A 47 -1.41 -6.30 -13.53
N SER A 48 -1.49 -6.68 -14.80
CA SER A 48 -1.97 -5.82 -15.88
C SER A 48 -3.43 -5.38 -15.69
N THR A 49 -4.11 -5.89 -14.66
CA THR A 49 -5.49 -5.60 -14.30
C THR A 49 -5.67 -4.33 -13.46
N HIS A 50 -4.61 -3.80 -12.85
CA HIS A 50 -4.72 -2.60 -12.03
C HIS A 50 -4.14 -1.39 -12.77
N SER A 51 -4.94 -0.33 -12.87
CA SER A 51 -4.45 0.97 -13.32
C SER A 51 -3.77 1.71 -12.16
N ALA A 52 -3.29 2.93 -12.35
CA ALA A 52 -2.60 3.70 -11.31
C ALA A 52 -3.39 4.93 -10.85
N VAL A 53 -3.12 5.38 -9.63
CA VAL A 53 -3.68 6.59 -9.04
C VAL A 53 -2.63 7.27 -8.15
N ALA A 54 -2.72 8.60 -8.02
CA ALA A 54 -2.01 9.39 -7.05
C ALA A 54 -3.01 9.76 -5.96
N LEU A 55 -2.64 9.46 -4.71
CA LEU A 55 -3.50 9.74 -3.56
C LEU A 55 -3.04 11.04 -2.90
N GLY A 56 -3.98 11.95 -2.65
CA GLY A 56 -3.72 13.21 -1.99
C GLY A 56 -4.11 13.20 -0.52
N ASP A 57 -4.25 14.39 0.06
CA ASP A 57 -4.58 14.59 1.47
C ASP A 57 -5.80 15.48 1.69
N GLN A 58 -6.72 15.51 0.71
CA GLN A 58 -8.01 16.18 0.84
C GLN A 58 -8.76 15.73 2.09
N THR A 59 -9.34 16.67 2.83
CA THR A 59 -10.11 16.41 4.06
C THR A 59 -11.17 15.33 3.90
N ALA A 60 -11.84 15.27 2.73
CA ALA A 60 -12.88 14.27 2.44
C ALA A 60 -12.37 12.83 2.47
N LEU A 61 -11.06 12.61 2.29
CA LEU A 61 -10.44 11.28 2.39
C LEU A 61 -10.46 10.76 3.84
N GLY A 62 -10.52 11.61 4.86
CA GLY A 62 -10.49 11.20 6.26
C GLY A 62 -9.29 10.29 6.56
N THR A 63 -9.55 9.06 7.00
CA THR A 63 -8.51 8.05 7.28
C THR A 63 -7.77 7.56 6.02
N LEU A 64 -8.32 7.75 4.82
CA LEU A 64 -7.63 7.52 3.54
C LEU A 64 -6.73 8.68 3.12
N SER A 65 -6.65 9.77 3.90
CA SER A 65 -5.71 10.85 3.60
C SER A 65 -4.29 10.29 3.49
N PHE A 66 -3.55 10.70 2.46
CA PHE A 66 -2.30 10.05 2.11
C PHE A 66 -1.34 9.98 3.30
N GLN A 67 -0.77 8.79 3.43
CA GLN A 67 0.29 8.43 4.35
C GLN A 67 1.22 7.51 3.58
N HIS A 68 2.49 7.50 3.98
CA HIS A 68 3.54 6.79 3.29
C HIS A 68 3.22 5.29 3.03
N TYR A 69 2.51 4.64 3.95
CA TYR A 69 2.10 3.23 3.87
C TYR A 69 0.99 2.91 2.85
N TYR A 70 0.34 3.93 2.26
CA TYR A 70 -0.61 3.71 1.17
C TYR A 70 0.08 3.44 -0.17
N CYS A 71 1.34 3.82 -0.34
CA CYS A 71 2.09 3.47 -1.54
C CYS A 71 2.11 1.95 -1.79
N GLY A 72 1.65 1.54 -2.97
CA GLY A 72 1.54 0.13 -3.34
C GLY A 72 0.27 -0.58 -2.85
N GLN A 73 -0.65 0.12 -2.17
CA GLN A 73 -1.99 -0.40 -1.87
C GLN A 73 -2.91 -0.29 -3.09
N ILE A 74 -3.91 -1.17 -3.16
CA ILE A 74 -4.98 -1.09 -4.16
C ILE A 74 -6.18 -0.38 -3.56
N VAL A 75 -6.65 0.67 -4.22
CA VAL A 75 -7.89 1.37 -3.89
C VAL A 75 -8.94 1.14 -4.98
N SER A 76 -10.21 1.04 -4.57
CA SER A 76 -11.37 1.09 -5.44
C SER A 76 -11.83 2.54 -5.55
N ILE A 77 -12.02 3.03 -6.77
CA ILE A 77 -12.45 4.39 -7.09
C ILE A 77 -13.75 4.31 -7.89
N ASN A 78 -14.78 5.04 -7.50
CA ASN A 78 -16.04 5.13 -8.23
C ASN A 78 -16.47 6.59 -8.36
N CYS A 79 -16.54 7.10 -9.58
CA CYS A 79 -16.94 8.48 -9.89
C CYS A 79 -18.32 8.55 -10.58
N GLY A 80 -19.19 7.57 -10.31
CA GLY A 80 -20.57 7.50 -10.80
C GLY A 80 -20.83 6.42 -11.87
N HIS A 81 -19.78 5.75 -12.34
CA HIS A 81 -19.87 4.78 -13.45
C HIS A 81 -19.36 3.38 -13.11
N GLY A 82 -19.33 3.05 -11.81
CA GLY A 82 -18.83 1.78 -11.30
C GLY A 82 -17.45 1.92 -10.67
N ALA A 83 -17.11 0.91 -9.86
CA ALA A 83 -15.84 0.86 -9.17
C ALA A 83 -14.72 0.36 -10.08
N VAL A 84 -13.58 1.04 -10.04
CA VAL A 84 -12.34 0.64 -10.73
C VAL A 84 -11.23 0.52 -9.70
N THR A 85 -10.38 -0.50 -9.82
CA THR A 85 -9.25 -0.68 -8.92
C THR A 85 -8.00 -0.01 -9.47
N ALA A 86 -7.27 0.72 -8.63
CA ALA A 86 -6.00 1.32 -8.99
C ALA A 86 -4.96 1.16 -7.87
N ILE A 87 -3.71 0.92 -8.26
CA ILE A 87 -2.58 0.97 -7.34
C ILE A 87 -2.22 2.42 -7.03
N VAL A 88 -2.03 2.73 -5.75
CA VAL A 88 -1.49 4.02 -5.31
C VAL A 88 -0.01 4.07 -5.67
N ALA A 89 0.29 4.71 -6.81
CA ALA A 89 1.62 4.77 -7.40
C ALA A 89 2.32 6.12 -7.15
N SER A 90 1.57 7.14 -6.76
CA SER A 90 2.12 8.47 -6.51
C SER A 90 1.31 9.22 -5.45
N THR A 91 1.71 10.46 -5.20
CA THR A 91 1.01 11.43 -4.36
C THR A 91 0.56 12.62 -5.19
N CYS A 92 -0.49 13.32 -4.75
CA CYS A 92 -0.93 14.56 -5.40
C CYS A 92 -1.14 15.68 -4.37
N ASN A 93 -0.52 16.83 -4.62
CA ASN A 93 -0.61 18.08 -3.86
C ASN A 93 -0.64 17.96 -2.32
N ILE A 94 0.23 17.12 -1.74
CA ILE A 94 0.31 16.93 -0.29
C ILE A 94 0.61 18.26 0.41
N GLY A 95 -0.16 18.59 1.44
CA GLY A 95 -0.16 19.87 2.17
C GLY A 95 -1.14 20.90 1.62
N GLY A 96 -1.68 20.69 0.42
CA GLY A 96 -2.70 21.54 -0.20
C GLY A 96 -4.13 21.22 0.26
N HIS A 97 -4.37 20.00 0.75
CA HIS A 97 -5.66 19.52 1.24
C HIS A 97 -6.82 19.61 0.23
N ASP A 98 -6.50 19.72 -1.05
CA ASP A 98 -7.46 19.90 -2.15
C ASP A 98 -7.40 18.78 -3.19
N CYS A 99 -6.38 17.91 -3.14
CA CYS A 99 -6.29 16.73 -4.00
C CYS A 99 -6.83 15.50 -3.29
N GLY A 100 -7.85 14.88 -3.88
CA GLY A 100 -8.42 13.62 -3.41
C GLY A 100 -7.72 12.45 -4.06
N VAL A 101 -8.12 12.17 -5.30
CA VAL A 101 -7.43 11.21 -6.18
C VAL A 101 -7.15 11.86 -7.52
N ASP A 102 -5.92 11.69 -7.99
CA ASP A 102 -5.52 12.11 -9.33
C ASP A 102 -5.26 10.85 -10.15
N MET A 103 -5.82 10.76 -11.36
CA MET A 103 -5.88 9.51 -12.12
C MET A 103 -5.07 9.59 -13.42
N ILE A 104 -4.53 8.45 -13.87
CA ILE A 104 -4.04 8.30 -15.25
C ILE A 104 -5.19 7.97 -16.21
N ALA A 105 -4.97 8.14 -17.52
CA ALA A 105 -6.03 7.97 -18.54
C ALA A 105 -6.81 6.66 -18.42
N PRO A 106 -6.20 5.48 -18.24
CA PRO A 106 -6.96 4.24 -18.08
C PRO A 106 -7.88 4.24 -16.85
N THR A 107 -7.42 4.76 -15.70
CA THR A 107 -8.24 4.86 -14.47
C THR A 107 -9.38 5.87 -14.65
N TRP A 108 -9.05 7.06 -15.17
CA TRP A 108 -10.02 8.12 -15.41
C TRP A 108 -11.13 7.67 -16.35
N ASN A 109 -10.75 7.10 -17.50
CA ASN A 109 -11.70 6.66 -18.51
C ASN A 109 -12.65 5.59 -17.95
N ALA A 110 -12.12 4.64 -17.19
CA ALA A 110 -12.93 3.60 -16.57
C ALA A 110 -13.85 4.17 -15.47
N ALA A 111 -13.36 5.07 -14.61
CA ALA A 111 -14.13 5.61 -13.49
C ALA A 111 -15.21 6.64 -13.90
N THR A 112 -15.00 7.31 -15.03
CA THR A 112 -15.82 8.45 -15.50
C THR A 112 -16.58 8.18 -16.80
N ASN A 113 -16.49 6.96 -17.35
CA ASN A 113 -17.01 6.62 -18.68
C ASN A 113 -16.46 7.54 -19.78
N SER A 114 -15.14 7.71 -19.79
CA SER A 114 -14.39 8.53 -20.77
C SER A 114 -14.85 9.99 -20.86
N ALA A 115 -15.28 10.58 -19.74
CA ALA A 115 -15.54 12.01 -19.68
C ALA A 115 -14.28 12.81 -20.04
N SER A 116 -14.45 14.02 -20.59
CA SER A 116 -13.31 14.93 -20.82
C SER A 116 -12.56 15.19 -19.51
N PRO A 117 -11.20 15.20 -19.51
CA PRO A 117 -10.41 15.47 -18.32
C PRO A 117 -10.81 16.77 -17.61
N GLY A 118 -10.90 16.72 -16.29
CA GLY A 118 -11.35 17.84 -15.47
C GLY A 118 -11.46 17.44 -14.00
N LEU A 119 -12.44 18.01 -13.31
CA LEU A 119 -12.74 17.65 -11.92
C LEU A 119 -14.07 16.89 -11.85
N THR A 120 -14.10 15.85 -11.02
CA THR A 120 -15.32 15.10 -10.71
C THR A 120 -15.36 14.74 -9.22
N THR A 121 -16.48 14.17 -8.78
CA THR A 121 -16.66 13.68 -7.42
C THR A 121 -16.65 12.16 -7.41
N CYS A 122 -15.83 11.57 -6.56
CA CYS A 122 -15.65 10.13 -6.43
C CYS A 122 -15.87 9.66 -4.99
N SER A 123 -16.04 8.35 -4.87
CA SER A 123 -15.82 7.59 -3.65
C SER A 123 -14.58 6.73 -3.81
N VAL A 124 -13.85 6.52 -2.71
CA VAL A 124 -12.59 5.78 -2.68
C VAL A 124 -12.62 4.82 -1.50
N ALA A 125 -12.16 3.59 -1.68
CA ALA A 125 -12.06 2.61 -0.60
C ALA A 125 -10.75 1.83 -0.72
N LEU A 126 -10.08 1.59 0.41
CA LEU A 126 -8.99 0.62 0.47
C LEU A 126 -9.54 -0.79 0.23
N THR A 127 -8.84 -1.56 -0.60
CA THR A 127 -9.22 -2.95 -0.90
C THR A 127 -8.27 -3.92 -0.21
N THR A 128 -8.64 -5.20 -0.19
CA THR A 128 -7.75 -6.30 0.20
C THR A 128 -7.04 -6.94 -1.00
N GLU A 129 -7.11 -6.32 -2.19
CA GLU A 129 -6.49 -6.84 -3.40
C GLU A 129 -4.97 -6.64 -3.38
N ASN A 130 -4.28 -7.53 -4.09
CA ASN A 130 -2.82 -7.55 -4.14
C ASN A 130 -2.33 -7.03 -5.51
N PRO A 131 -1.38 -6.07 -5.54
CA PRO A 131 -0.90 -5.47 -6.78
C PRO A 131 -0.10 -6.43 -7.69
N ILE A 132 0.51 -7.47 -7.15
CA ILE A 132 1.34 -8.43 -7.91
C ILE A 132 0.53 -9.71 -8.13
N ALA A 133 0.17 -9.99 -9.39
CA ALA A 133 -0.69 -11.13 -9.77
C ALA A 133 -0.04 -12.51 -9.53
N LEU A 134 1.29 -12.59 -9.54
CA LEU A 134 2.01 -13.86 -9.54
C LEU A 134 1.99 -14.60 -8.19
N THR A 135 1.50 -13.95 -7.12
CA THR A 135 1.43 -14.56 -5.79
C THR A 135 0.38 -13.85 -4.94
N THR A 136 -0.27 -14.58 -4.04
CA THR A 136 -1.16 -14.00 -3.02
C THR A 136 -0.42 -13.68 -1.71
N ALA A 137 0.81 -14.17 -1.55
CA ALA A 137 1.62 -13.89 -0.37
C ALA A 137 2.23 -12.49 -0.44
N ALA A 138 2.49 -11.91 0.74
CA ALA A 138 3.27 -10.69 0.84
C ALA A 138 4.66 -10.88 0.23
N VAL A 139 5.18 -9.85 -0.43
CA VAL A 139 6.46 -9.90 -1.14
C VAL A 139 7.37 -8.78 -0.66
N CYS A 140 8.54 -9.13 -0.14
CA CYS A 140 9.59 -8.17 0.18
C CYS A 140 10.29 -7.72 -1.10
N TYR A 141 10.53 -6.41 -1.22
CA TYR A 141 11.28 -5.81 -2.33
C TYR A 141 12.42 -4.95 -1.82
N TYR A 142 13.51 -4.91 -2.59
CA TYR A 142 14.41 -3.77 -2.55
C TYR A 142 13.76 -2.58 -3.25
N ARG A 143 13.97 -1.36 -2.75
CA ARG A 143 13.44 -0.14 -3.37
C ARG A 143 14.02 0.02 -4.78
N PRO A 144 13.19 0.23 -5.83
CA PRO A 144 13.66 0.64 -7.15
C PRO A 144 14.66 1.80 -7.08
N ASN A 145 15.70 1.74 -7.91
CA ASN A 145 16.76 2.75 -7.98
C ASN A 145 17.58 2.95 -6.69
N SER A 146 17.57 1.98 -5.77
CA SER A 146 18.47 1.96 -4.60
C SER A 146 19.65 1.00 -4.82
N GLU A 147 20.72 1.16 -4.05
CA GLU A 147 21.85 0.22 -4.10
C GLU A 147 21.52 -1.07 -3.33
N PHE A 148 21.67 -2.22 -4.01
CA PHE A 148 21.30 -3.53 -3.46
C PHE A 148 22.48 -4.28 -2.82
N THR A 149 23.72 -3.98 -3.25
CA THR A 149 24.94 -4.70 -2.88
C THR A 149 25.54 -4.24 -1.56
N ASN A 150 25.23 -3.02 -1.11
CA ASN A 150 25.77 -2.47 0.12
C ASN A 150 25.32 -3.27 1.36
N GLN A 151 26.22 -4.01 1.99
CA GLN A 151 25.89 -4.84 3.15
C GLN A 151 25.61 -4.06 4.43
N TYR A 152 25.90 -2.75 4.47
CA TYR A 152 25.67 -1.90 5.65
C TYR A 152 24.41 -1.05 5.55
N PHE A 153 23.80 -0.99 4.38
CA PHE A 153 22.64 -0.15 4.11
C PHE A 153 21.65 -0.85 3.18
N LYS A 154 20.37 -0.83 3.54
CA LYS A 154 19.29 -1.45 2.76
C LYS A 154 18.09 -0.54 2.74
N ILE A 155 17.38 -0.46 1.61
CA ILE A 155 16.05 0.13 1.55
C ILE A 155 15.08 -0.93 1.05
N LEU A 156 14.10 -1.29 1.89
CA LEU A 156 13.20 -2.40 1.65
C LEU A 156 11.74 -1.98 1.85
N GLY A 157 10.84 -2.62 1.13
CA GLY A 157 9.39 -2.43 1.24
C GLY A 157 8.67 -3.76 1.10
N VAL A 158 7.37 -3.75 1.38
CA VAL A 158 6.53 -4.94 1.24
C VAL A 158 5.28 -4.62 0.43
N LEU A 159 5.00 -5.45 -0.56
CA LEU A 159 3.79 -5.40 -1.37
C LEU A 159 2.96 -6.67 -1.12
N ASN A 160 1.77 -6.73 -1.71
CA ASN A 160 0.81 -7.83 -1.52
C ASN A 160 0.41 -8.04 -0.05
N THR A 161 0.11 -6.95 0.64
CA THR A 161 -0.22 -6.99 2.06
C THR A 161 -1.68 -7.35 2.32
N GLY A 162 -2.50 -7.51 1.27
CA GLY A 162 -3.94 -7.75 1.39
C GLY A 162 -4.68 -6.59 2.06
N GLY A 163 -4.31 -5.34 1.75
CA GLY A 163 -4.88 -4.14 2.37
C GLY A 163 -4.32 -3.79 3.75
N ARG A 164 -3.45 -4.63 4.33
CA ARG A 164 -2.81 -4.32 5.62
C ARG A 164 -1.78 -3.20 5.45
N LEU A 165 -1.89 -2.18 6.29
CA LEU A 165 -1.03 -0.99 6.24
C LEU A 165 0.20 -1.23 7.11
N VAL A 166 1.39 -0.92 6.59
CA VAL A 166 2.65 -1.14 7.31
C VAL A 166 2.83 -0.03 8.36
N SER A 167 3.02 -0.40 9.62
CA SER A 167 3.28 0.51 10.73
C SER A 167 4.78 0.65 11.03
N GLY A 168 5.58 -0.34 10.64
CA GLY A 168 7.04 -0.29 10.78
C GLY A 168 7.72 -1.54 10.26
N ALA A 169 9.06 -1.47 10.19
CA ALA A 169 9.87 -2.59 9.74
C ALA A 169 11.17 -2.70 10.55
N THR A 170 11.71 -3.92 10.66
CA THR A 170 12.98 -4.19 11.34
C THR A 170 13.85 -5.15 10.52
N VAL A 171 15.17 -4.98 10.61
CA VAL A 171 16.15 -5.97 10.12
C VAL A 171 17.09 -6.31 11.27
N ARG A 172 17.18 -7.59 11.67
CA ARG A 172 17.99 -8.01 12.83
C ARG A 172 17.69 -7.16 14.09
N SER A 173 16.41 -6.88 14.33
CA SER A 173 15.90 -6.01 15.41
C SER A 173 16.28 -4.53 15.32
N SER A 174 17.04 -4.09 14.32
CA SER A 174 17.25 -2.67 14.03
C SER A 174 16.00 -2.10 13.34
N ALA A 175 15.39 -1.08 13.95
CA ALA A 175 14.25 -0.38 13.37
C ALA A 175 14.64 0.34 12.08
N GLY A 176 13.79 0.20 11.06
CA GLY A 176 13.90 0.97 9.83
C GLY A 176 13.22 2.33 9.96
N PHE A 177 13.70 3.30 9.20
CA PHE A 177 13.09 4.62 9.08
C PHE A 177 12.41 4.75 7.72
N VAL A 178 11.28 5.47 7.65
CA VAL A 178 10.64 5.75 6.36
C VAL A 178 11.58 6.61 5.51
N SER A 179 11.92 6.11 4.32
CA SER A 179 12.75 6.82 3.34
C SER A 179 11.87 7.60 2.36
N SER A 180 10.90 6.93 1.74
CA SER A 180 9.89 7.50 0.84
C SER A 180 8.78 6.47 0.66
N GLY A 181 7.51 6.90 0.55
CA GLY A 181 6.39 5.96 0.40
C GLY A 181 6.46 4.78 1.38
N ASN A 182 6.21 3.57 0.89
CA ASN A 182 6.27 2.34 1.71
C ASN A 182 7.68 1.71 1.75
N TRP A 183 8.73 2.53 1.70
CA TRP A 183 10.12 2.09 1.72
C TRP A 183 10.82 2.48 3.02
N TYR A 184 11.40 1.49 3.68
CA TYR A 184 12.12 1.64 4.94
C TYR A 184 13.62 1.49 4.72
N GLN A 185 14.40 2.47 5.18
CA GLN A 185 15.85 2.41 5.20
C GLN A 185 16.38 1.81 6.50
N PHE A 186 17.43 1.01 6.39
CA PHE A 186 18.09 0.33 7.49
C PHE A 186 19.59 0.58 7.45
N ALA A 187 20.16 0.95 8.58
CA ALA A 187 21.61 1.03 8.79
C ALA A 187 22.06 -0.15 9.67
N ALA A 188 23.15 -0.80 9.30
CA ALA A 188 23.59 -2.04 9.94
C ALA A 188 24.35 -1.83 11.27
N GLY A 189 24.59 -0.59 11.68
CA GLY A 189 25.23 -0.25 12.96
C GLY A 189 26.62 -0.87 13.13
N GLY A 190 27.43 -0.89 12.06
CA GLY A 190 28.79 -1.43 12.06
C GLY A 190 28.92 -2.95 11.86
N ILE A 191 27.82 -3.70 11.89
CA ILE A 191 27.83 -5.16 11.64
C ILE A 191 27.07 -5.44 10.34
N PRO A 192 27.73 -5.91 9.26
CA PRO A 192 27.10 -6.19 7.97
C PRO A 192 25.81 -7.00 8.09
N PHE A 193 24.82 -6.63 7.28
CA PHE A 193 23.67 -7.47 7.02
C PHE A 193 24.08 -8.73 6.24
N LYS A 194 23.62 -9.88 6.71
CA LYS A 194 23.78 -11.20 6.08
C LYS A 194 22.51 -11.55 5.31
N SER A 195 22.65 -12.32 4.24
CA SER A 195 21.52 -12.82 3.42
C SER A 195 20.45 -13.58 4.22
N THR A 196 20.81 -14.16 5.37
CA THR A 196 19.92 -14.88 6.28
C THR A 196 19.29 -14.01 7.36
N ASN A 197 19.65 -12.72 7.47
CA ASN A 197 19.01 -11.85 8.44
C ASN A 197 17.53 -11.68 8.12
N SER A 198 16.72 -11.71 9.17
CA SER A 198 15.28 -11.56 9.10
C SER A 198 14.89 -10.09 8.93
N VAL A 199 14.04 -9.83 7.94
CA VAL A 199 13.28 -8.60 7.74
C VAL A 199 11.87 -8.86 8.24
N VAL A 200 11.36 -8.00 9.12
CA VAL A 200 10.01 -8.11 9.66
C VAL A 200 9.27 -6.82 9.39
N PHE A 201 8.15 -6.91 8.67
CA PHE A 201 7.19 -5.81 8.51
C PHE A 201 6.05 -6.02 9.48
N THR A 202 5.77 -5.01 10.30
CA THR A 202 4.62 -4.98 11.23
C THR A 202 3.52 -4.14 10.60
N TYR A 203 2.29 -4.62 10.70
CA TYR A 203 1.11 -3.94 10.18
C TYR A 203 0.36 -3.18 11.29
N THR A 204 -0.53 -2.27 10.91
CA THR A 204 -1.35 -1.48 11.84
C THR A 204 -2.32 -2.34 12.66
N ASP A 205 -2.69 -3.52 12.16
CA ASP A 205 -3.49 -4.53 12.86
C ASP A 205 -2.68 -5.40 13.84
N GLY A 206 -1.36 -5.15 13.97
CA GLY A 206 -0.44 -5.91 14.82
C GLY A 206 0.09 -7.21 14.22
N THR A 207 -0.44 -7.65 13.07
CA THR A 207 0.10 -8.82 12.34
C THR A 207 1.44 -8.50 11.68
N LYS A 208 2.15 -9.53 11.22
CA LYS A 208 3.52 -9.39 10.68
C LYS A 208 3.74 -10.26 9.45
N SER A 209 4.62 -9.78 8.56
CA SER A 209 5.25 -10.60 7.52
C SER A 209 6.75 -10.66 7.76
N THR A 210 7.34 -11.84 7.58
CA THR A 210 8.75 -12.10 7.86
C THR A 210 9.44 -12.73 6.66
N PHE A 211 10.63 -12.22 6.32
CA PHE A 211 11.42 -12.66 5.17
C PHE A 211 12.90 -12.78 5.54
N ALA A 212 13.62 -13.72 4.93
CA ALA A 212 15.07 -13.60 4.87
C ALA A 212 15.44 -12.47 3.89
N LEU A 213 16.52 -11.72 4.15
CA LEU A 213 16.99 -10.66 3.24
C LEU A 213 17.25 -11.18 1.81
N SER A 214 17.69 -12.43 1.68
CA SER A 214 17.87 -13.11 0.38
C SER A 214 16.58 -13.39 -0.37
N ALA A 215 15.44 -13.43 0.31
CA ALA A 215 14.13 -13.62 -0.31
C ALA A 215 13.51 -12.30 -0.82
N CYS A 216 14.08 -11.15 -0.46
CA CYS A 216 13.63 -9.86 -0.97
C CYS A 216 14.00 -9.72 -2.46
N VAL A 217 13.01 -9.38 -3.26
CA VAL A 217 13.10 -9.31 -4.72
C VAL A 217 13.81 -8.03 -5.13
N GLN A 218 14.82 -8.14 -6.00
CA GLN A 218 15.37 -6.97 -6.68
C GLN A 218 14.41 -6.55 -7.81
N PRO A 219 14.05 -5.26 -7.89
CA PRO A 219 13.24 -4.76 -8.99
C PRO A 219 14.05 -4.82 -10.29
N THR A 220 13.44 -5.40 -11.32
CA THR A 220 13.93 -5.38 -12.70
C THR A 220 13.31 -4.24 -13.46
#